data_AF-A0A923EUW8-F1
#
_entry.id   AF-A0A923EUW8-F1
#
_cell.length_a   1.000
_cell.length_b   1.000
_cell.length_c   1.000
_cell.angle_alpha   90.00
_cell.angle_beta   90.00
_cell.angle_gamma   90.00
#
_symmetry.space_group_name_H-M   'P 1'
#
loop_
_entity.id
_entity.type
_entity.pdbx_description
1 polymer ?
#
loop_
_entity_poly.entity_id
_entity_poly.type
_entity_poly.pdbx_seq_one_letter_code
_entity_poly.pdbx_strand_id
1 'polypeptide(L)'
;MTVPRTVEQLRRAARETEQALDALDPAEVSAPGSDASDLRRLGRAVVASAEAEAEVAEAVAAARANGRSWGQIATMLGVTRQSARERFATVEQGGLSPLPPVRRPADDEIPSRDRSST
;
A
#
# COMPACT_ATOMS: atom_id res chain seq x y z
N MET A 1 -0.97 3.02 4.08
CA MET A 1 -0.26 1.77 3.73
C MET A 1 -0.21 1.68 2.22
N THR A 2 0.89 2.11 1.62
CA THR A 2 1.09 1.90 0.19
C THR A 2 1.53 0.46 0.01
N VAL A 3 0.61 -0.39 -0.45
CA VAL A 3 0.94 -1.75 -0.89
C VAL A 3 1.99 -1.63 -2.00
N PRO A 4 3.10 -2.39 -1.98
CA PRO A 4 4.08 -2.34 -3.05
C PRO A 4 3.37 -2.69 -4.36
N ARG A 5 3.45 -1.78 -5.35
CA ARG A 5 2.80 -2.01 -6.64
C ARG A 5 3.34 -3.30 -7.24
N THR A 6 2.44 -4.15 -7.73
CA THR A 6 2.83 -5.36 -8.46
C THR A 6 3.54 -5.00 -9.77
N VAL A 7 4.28 -5.94 -10.35
CA VAL A 7 4.95 -5.74 -11.65
C VAL A 7 3.95 -5.31 -12.73
N GLU A 8 2.75 -5.87 -12.73
CA GLU A 8 1.71 -5.47 -13.69
C GLU A 8 1.18 -4.06 -13.42
N GLN A 9 1.02 -3.67 -12.14
CA GLN A 9 0.64 -2.30 -11.77
C GLN A 9 1.73 -1.28 -12.16
N LEU A 10 3.01 -1.66 -12.05
CA LEU A 10 4.13 -0.83 -12.52
C LEU A 10 4.11 -0.68 -14.03
N ARG A 11 3.93 -1.79 -14.77
CA ARG A 11 3.83 -1.76 -16.25
C ARG A 11 2.64 -0.94 -16.72
N ARG A 12 1.49 -1.08 -16.06
CA ARG A 12 0.30 -0.27 -16.34
C ARG A 12 0.57 1.21 -16.11
N ALA A 13 1.16 1.56 -14.97
CA ALA A 13 1.48 2.95 -14.66
C ALA A 13 2.50 3.54 -15.64
N ALA A 14 3.47 2.75 -16.10
CA ALA A 14 4.41 3.16 -17.14
C ALA A 14 3.69 3.49 -18.45
N ARG A 15 2.81 2.59 -18.94
CA ARG A 15 2.00 2.82 -20.15
C ARG A 15 1.09 4.05 -20.02
N GLU A 16 0.45 4.24 -18.86
CA GLU A 16 -0.39 5.41 -18.58
C GLU A 16 0.44 6.70 -18.60
N THR A 17 1.68 6.65 -18.10
CA THR A 17 2.61 7.77 -18.15
C THR A 17 3.05 8.07 -19.58
N GLU A 18 3.41 7.04 -20.37
CA GLU A 18 3.78 7.20 -21.79
C GLU A 18 2.65 7.85 -22.59
N GLN A 19 1.42 7.35 -22.44
CA GLN A 19 0.24 7.93 -23.10
C GLN A 19 -0.02 9.39 -22.69
N ALA A 20 0.18 9.71 -21.40
CA ALA A 20 0.04 11.07 -20.91
C ALA A 20 1.14 11.99 -21.49
N LEU A 21 2.37 11.49 -21.63
CA LEU A 21 3.47 12.23 -22.22
C LEU A 21 3.27 12.46 -23.72
N ASP A 22 2.77 11.47 -24.46
CA ASP A 22 2.46 11.59 -25.89
C ASP A 22 1.33 12.59 -26.16
N ALA A 23 0.41 12.78 -25.20
CA ALA A 23 -0.70 13.71 -25.30
C ALA A 23 -0.35 15.15 -24.89
N LEU A 24 0.82 15.38 -24.29
CA LEU A 24 1.24 16.72 -23.87
C LEU A 24 1.75 17.52 -25.06
N ASP A 25 1.25 18.75 -25.22
CA ASP A 25 1.87 19.73 -26.13
C ASP A 25 3.15 20.30 -25.48
N PRO A 26 4.35 20.04 -26.04
CA PRO A 26 5.60 20.55 -25.49
C PRO A 26 5.66 22.09 -25.46
N ALA A 27 4.94 22.76 -26.36
CA ALA A 27 4.89 24.22 -26.46
C ALA A 27 4.07 24.84 -25.31
N GLU A 28 3.01 24.16 -24.84
CA GLU A 28 2.24 24.58 -23.66
C GLU A 28 3.06 24.42 -22.37
N VAL A 29 3.80 23.31 -22.25
CA VAL A 29 4.62 23.02 -21.07
C VAL A 29 5.85 23.94 -21.00
N SER A 30 6.40 24.36 -22.15
CA SER A 30 7.59 25.21 -22.26
C SER A 30 7.26 26.69 -22.50
N ALA A 31 5.99 27.08 -22.38
CA ALA A 31 5.55 28.45 -22.63
C ALA A 31 6.34 29.43 -21.74
N PRO A 32 6.89 30.54 -22.31
CA PRO A 32 7.58 31.56 -21.52
C PRO A 32 6.65 32.12 -20.43
N GLY A 33 7.04 31.94 -19.17
CA GLY A 33 6.23 32.35 -18.00
C GLY A 33 5.44 31.22 -17.33
N SER A 34 5.49 29.99 -17.85
CA SER A 34 4.99 28.80 -17.14
C SER A 34 5.90 28.49 -15.95
N ASP A 35 5.58 29.05 -14.78
CA ASP A 35 6.31 28.74 -13.56
C ASP A 35 5.82 27.44 -12.93
N ALA A 36 6.54 26.35 -13.21
CA ALA A 36 6.29 25.06 -12.57
C ALA A 36 6.92 24.93 -11.16
N SER A 37 7.30 26.04 -10.50
CA SER A 37 7.87 26.05 -9.14
C SER A 37 6.97 25.35 -8.13
N ASP A 38 5.66 25.61 -8.17
CA ASP A 38 4.68 25.03 -7.26
C ASP A 38 4.53 23.52 -7.46
N LEU A 39 4.51 23.05 -8.72
CA LEU A 39 4.46 21.63 -9.04
C LEU A 39 5.74 20.90 -8.58
N ARG A 40 6.92 21.50 -8.79
CA ARG A 40 8.19 20.97 -8.27
C ARG A 40 8.20 20.92 -6.75
N ARG A 41 7.67 21.95 -6.09
CA ARG A 41 7.54 22.00 -4.63
C ARG A 41 6.60 20.90 -4.12
N LEU A 42 5.48 20.68 -4.78
CA LEU A 42 4.54 19.61 -4.46
C LEU A 42 5.19 18.24 -4.61
N GLY A 43 5.88 17.99 -5.75
CA GLY A 43 6.60 16.74 -5.98
C GLY A 43 7.63 16.44 -4.90
N ARG A 44 8.42 17.46 -4.50
CA ARG A 44 9.35 17.33 -3.37
C ARG A 44 8.67 17.00 -2.05
N ALA A 45 7.52 17.62 -1.75
CA ALA A 45 6.79 17.36 -0.52
C ALA A 45 6.24 15.91 -0.48
N VAL A 46 5.77 15.39 -1.62
CA VAL A 46 5.32 14.00 -1.74
C VAL A 46 6.47 13.03 -1.49
N VAL A 47 7.65 13.28 -2.08
CA VAL A 47 8.84 12.44 -1.85
C VAL A 47 9.25 12.46 -0.38
N ALA A 48 9.38 13.65 0.22
CA ALA A 48 9.75 13.78 1.62
C ALA A 48 8.74 13.10 2.56
N SER A 49 7.44 13.15 2.24
CA SER A 49 6.40 12.44 3.00
C SER A 49 6.59 10.92 2.90
N ALA A 50 6.89 10.39 1.72
CA ALA A 50 7.12 8.96 1.53
C ALA A 50 8.37 8.47 2.28
N GLU A 51 9.45 9.25 2.25
CA GLU A 51 10.69 8.98 3.00
C GLU A 51 10.43 8.96 4.51
N ALA A 52 9.72 9.97 5.03
CA ALA A 52 9.37 10.02 6.45
C ALA A 52 8.46 8.85 6.87
N GLU A 53 7.51 8.45 6.02
CA GLU A 53 6.66 7.27 6.29
C GLU A 53 7.48 5.96 6.33
N ALA A 54 8.48 5.82 5.46
CA ALA A 54 9.39 4.68 5.45
C ALA A 54 10.27 4.66 6.71
N GLU A 55 10.85 5.80 7.09
CA GLU A 55 11.67 5.93 8.30
C GLU A 55 10.88 5.54 9.57
N VAL A 56 9.61 5.98 9.68
CA VAL A 56 8.75 5.59 10.79
C VAL A 56 8.52 4.07 10.82
N ALA A 57 8.30 3.44 9.66
CA ALA A 57 8.12 1.99 9.58
C ALA A 57 9.39 1.23 10.01
N GLU A 58 10.57 1.67 9.56
CA GLU A 58 11.87 1.11 9.96
C GLU A 58 12.11 1.26 11.47
N ALA A 59 11.85 2.45 12.02
CA ALA A 59 11.98 2.71 13.46
C ALA A 59 11.04 1.83 14.30
N VAL A 60 9.81 1.59 13.82
CA VAL A 60 8.86 0.67 14.48
C VAL A 60 9.40 -0.76 14.45
N ALA A 61 9.90 -1.24 13.30
CA ALA A 61 10.48 -2.58 13.19
C ALA A 61 11.69 -2.75 14.12
N ALA A 62 12.58 -1.75 14.17
CA ALA A 62 13.71 -1.74 15.09
C ALA A 62 13.26 -1.74 16.56
N ALA A 63 12.23 -0.97 16.93
CA ALA A 63 11.67 -0.97 18.28
C ALA A 63 11.07 -2.34 18.66
N ARG A 64 10.40 -3.00 17.71
CA ARG A 64 9.86 -4.36 17.89
C ARG A 64 10.97 -5.40 18.07
N ALA A 65 12.02 -5.34 17.25
CA ALA A 65 13.20 -6.19 17.38
C ALA A 65 13.91 -6.01 18.74
N ASN A 66 13.91 -4.78 19.27
CA ASN A 66 14.42 -4.45 20.60
C ASN A 66 13.45 -4.79 21.76
N GLY A 67 12.37 -5.53 21.49
CA GLY A 67 11.42 -6.02 22.50
C GLY A 67 10.43 -4.98 23.02
N ARG A 68 10.32 -3.80 22.39
CA ARG A 68 9.33 -2.79 22.80
C ARG A 68 7.91 -3.28 22.51
N SER A 69 7.02 -3.05 23.46
CA SER A 69 5.61 -3.41 23.30
C SER A 69 4.91 -2.47 22.32
N TRP A 70 3.86 -2.95 21.66
CA TRP A 70 2.97 -2.12 20.84
C TRP A 70 2.37 -0.95 21.63
N GLY A 71 2.20 -1.08 22.95
CA GLY A 71 1.74 0.02 23.79
C GLY A 71 2.75 1.16 23.85
N GLN A 72 4.02 0.86 24.10
CA GLN A 72 5.09 1.87 24.14
C GLN A 72 5.27 2.56 22.79
N ILE A 73 5.22 1.80 21.70
CA ILE A 73 5.33 2.32 20.34
C ILE A 73 4.14 3.25 20.03
N ALA A 74 2.91 2.85 20.38
CA ALA A 74 1.72 3.65 20.14
C ALA A 74 1.74 4.99 20.90
N THR A 75 2.25 4.99 22.14
CA THR A 75 2.46 6.22 22.92
C THR A 75 3.38 7.20 22.20
N MET A 76 4.49 6.73 21.63
CA MET A 76 5.43 7.58 20.88
C MET A 76 4.84 8.11 19.58
N LEU A 77 4.01 7.30 18.91
CA LEU A 77 3.34 7.68 17.67
C LEU A 77 2.10 8.58 17.88
N GLY A 78 1.64 8.75 19.13
CA GLY A 78 0.41 9.50 19.43
C GLY A 78 -0.86 8.82 18.93
N VAL A 79 -0.86 7.48 18.81
CA VAL A 79 -2.00 6.70 18.32
C VAL A 79 -2.41 5.63 19.34
N THR A 80 -3.52 4.93 19.06
CA THR A 80 -3.90 3.78 19.89
C THR A 80 -3.02 2.56 19.60
N ARG A 81 -2.88 1.66 20.57
CA ARG A 81 -2.16 0.37 20.41
C ARG A 81 -2.68 -0.43 19.22
N GLN A 82 -4.00 -0.51 19.07
CA GLN A 82 -4.64 -1.28 17.99
C GLN A 82 -4.30 -0.65 16.64
N SER A 83 -4.41 0.68 16.51
CA SER A 83 -4.02 1.40 15.29
C SER A 83 -2.56 1.19 14.92
N ALA A 84 -1.64 1.23 15.90
CA ALA A 84 -0.23 0.94 15.67
C ALA A 84 -0.01 -0.49 15.18
N ARG A 85 -0.64 -1.48 15.84
CA ARG A 85 -0.52 -2.89 15.45
C ARG A 85 -1.08 -3.13 14.04
N GLU A 86 -2.27 -2.62 13.74
CA GLU A 86 -2.87 -2.79 12.40
C GLU A 86 -2.02 -2.17 11.30
N ARG A 87 -1.45 -1.00 11.54
CA ARG A 87 -0.64 -0.28 10.55
C ARG A 87 0.73 -0.91 10.31
N PHE A 88 1.38 -1.43 11.36
CA PHE A 88 2.79 -1.83 11.31
C PHE A 88 3.05 -3.32 11.53
N ALA A 89 2.08 -4.13 12.00
CA ALA A 89 2.31 -5.56 12.21
C ALA A 89 2.48 -6.36 10.91
N THR A 90 2.01 -5.85 9.77
CA THR A 90 2.24 -6.47 8.45
C THR A 90 3.71 -6.35 8.01
N VAL A 91 4.42 -5.32 8.48
CA VAL A 91 5.86 -5.11 8.17
C VAL A 91 6.73 -6.19 8.82
N GLU A 92 6.32 -6.68 10.00
CA GLU A 92 7.00 -7.76 10.72
C GLU A 92 6.88 -9.13 10.01
N GLN A 93 5.88 -9.31 9.14
CA GLN A 93 5.59 -10.57 8.45
C GLN A 93 6.19 -10.64 7.04
N GLY A 94 7.03 -9.67 6.67
CA GLY A 94 7.66 -9.51 5.34
C GLY A 94 8.84 -10.44 5.04
N GLY A 95 8.90 -11.64 5.62
CA GLY A 95 9.63 -12.75 5.02
C GLY A 95 8.66 -13.54 4.17
N LEU A 96 8.71 -13.34 2.84
CA LEU A 96 7.94 -14.02 1.79
C LEU A 96 6.97 -15.11 2.31
N SER A 97 5.70 -14.77 2.52
CA SER A 97 4.66 -15.76 2.86
C SER A 97 3.48 -15.68 1.89
N PRO A 98 2.92 -16.84 1.49
CA PRO A 98 2.15 -17.01 0.27
C PRO A 98 0.70 -16.54 0.43
N LEU A 99 0.06 -16.40 -0.73
CA LEU A 99 -1.33 -16.03 -0.97
C LEU A 99 -2.31 -16.46 0.15
N PRO A 100 -3.33 -15.63 0.46
CA PRO A 100 -4.41 -16.05 1.35
C PRO A 100 -5.07 -17.33 0.81
N PRO A 101 -5.52 -18.25 1.68
CA PRO A 101 -6.26 -19.42 1.23
C PRO A 101 -7.51 -18.95 0.49
N VAL A 102 -7.59 -19.29 -0.80
CA VAL A 102 -8.82 -19.18 -1.59
C VAL A 102 -9.87 -19.98 -0.82
N ARG A 103 -10.85 -19.30 -0.21
CA ARG A 103 -12.09 -19.97 0.20
C ARG A 103 -12.69 -20.52 -1.10
N ARG A 104 -12.59 -21.83 -1.31
CA ARG A 104 -13.47 -22.51 -2.25
C ARG A 104 -14.89 -22.12 -1.85
N PRO A 105 -15.76 -21.69 -2.80
CA PRO A 105 -17.19 -21.65 -2.51
C PRO A 105 -17.55 -23.04 -1.96
N ALA A 106 -18.24 -23.03 -0.82
CA ALA A 106 -18.74 -24.24 -0.20
C ALA A 106 -19.37 -25.12 -1.28
N ASP A 107 -19.09 -26.42 -1.20
CA ASP A 107 -19.93 -27.42 -1.82
C ASP A 107 -21.37 -27.04 -1.47
N ASP A 108 -22.12 -26.56 -2.46
CA ASP A 108 -23.56 -26.41 -2.36
C ASP A 108 -24.05 -27.84 -2.18
N GLU A 109 -24.23 -28.21 -0.90
CA GLU A 109 -24.86 -29.44 -0.47
C GLU A 109 -26.28 -29.38 -1.02
N ILE A 110 -26.46 -29.84 -2.26
CA ILE A 110 -27.77 -30.13 -2.84
C ILE A 110 -28.37 -31.21 -1.94
N PRO A 111 -29.44 -30.96 -1.16
CA PRO A 111 -30.09 -32.04 -0.45
C PRO A 111 -30.65 -33.01 -1.48
N SER A 112 -30.03 -34.19 -1.54
CA SER A 112 -30.45 -35.36 -2.27
C SER A 112 -31.84 -35.76 -1.79
N ARG A 113 -32.89 -35.28 -2.47
CA ARG A 113 -34.27 -35.69 -2.22
C ARG A 113 -34.59 -36.88 -3.11
N ASP A 114 -34.29 -38.08 -2.61
CA ASP A 114 -34.70 -39.38 -3.16
C ASP A 114 -34.39 -40.40 -2.04
N ARG A 115 -35.24 -41.28 -1.49
CA ARG A 115 -36.56 -41.88 -1.76
C ARG A 115 -37.11 -42.30 -0.36
N SER A 116 -38.35 -42.69 -0.05
CA SER A 116 -39.18 -43.77 -0.60
C SER A 116 -40.40 -43.93 0.33
N SER A 117 -41.53 -44.29 -0.28
CA SER A 117 -42.64 -45.14 0.18
C SER A 117 -42.85 -45.44 1.67
N THR A 118 -44.04 -45.09 2.17
CA THR A 118 -45.04 -46.05 2.69
C THR A 118 -46.43 -45.43 2.52
#